data_AF-A0A9P5P8Z4-F1
#
_entry.id   AF-A0A9P5P8Z4-F1
#
_cell.length_a   1.000
_cell.length_b   1.000
_cell.length_c   1.000
_cell.angle_alpha   90.00
_cell.angle_beta   90.00
_cell.angle_gamma   90.00
#
_symmetry.space_group_name_H-M   'P 1'
#
loop_
_entity.id
_entity.type
_entity.pdbx_description
1 polymer ?
#
loop_
_entity_poly.entity_id
_entity_poly.type
_entity_poly.pdbx_seq_one_letter_code
_entity_poly.pdbx_strand_id
1 'polypeptide(L)'
;SLSDLQRCRLSRHLVLQFLKVPWFERYIHGMWVRYLIGTGKYRIFRVQALSKETVEPYQINTTTYNRKVDLVCGGVIRNVSLDLISNGAF
;
A
#
# COMPACT_ATOMS: atom_id res chain seq x y z
N SER A 1 19.70 2.22 5.58
CA SER A 1 19.79 0.77 5.83
C SER A 1 18.40 0.13 5.76
N LEU A 2 18.26 -1.20 5.76
CA LEU A 2 16.94 -1.86 5.75
C LEU A 2 16.10 -1.51 6.99
N SER A 3 16.74 -1.31 8.14
CA SER A 3 16.08 -0.89 9.38
C SER A 3 15.53 0.54 9.31
N ASP A 4 16.16 1.44 8.55
CA ASP A 4 15.63 2.78 8.31
C ASP A 4 14.34 2.74 7.46
N LEU A 5 14.32 1.89 6.43
CA LEU A 5 13.11 1.66 5.63
C LEU A 5 11.98 1.09 6.49
N GLN A 6 12.30 0.17 7.41
CA GLN A 6 11.33 -0.43 8.31
C GLN A 6 10.58 0.60 9.16
N ARG A 7 11.22 1.73 9.54
CA ARG A 7 10.59 2.82 10.31
C ARG A 7 9.51 3.55 9.52
N CYS A 8 9.65 3.60 8.20
CA CYS A 8 8.69 4.24 7.28
C CYS A 8 7.86 3.20 6.52
N ARG A 9 7.76 1.97 7.05
CA ARG A 9 6.96 0.91 6.44
C ARG A 9 5.48 1.12 6.72
N LEU A 10 4.71 1.16 5.65
CA LEU A 10 3.26 1.14 5.69
C LEU A 10 2.76 -0.30 5.62
N SER A 11 2.12 -0.75 6.69
CA SER A 11 1.47 -2.08 6.76
C SER A 11 0.02 -2.00 6.28
N ARG A 12 -0.54 -3.15 5.86
CA ARG A 12 -1.96 -3.22 5.49
C ARG A 12 -2.87 -2.82 6.66
N HIS A 13 -2.56 -3.22 7.89
CA HIS A 13 -3.35 -2.81 9.05
C HIS A 13 -3.47 -1.28 9.19
N LEU A 14 -2.35 -0.56 9.09
CA LEU A 14 -2.36 0.91 9.14
C LEU A 14 -3.17 1.51 8.00
N VAL A 15 -3.06 0.94 6.80
CA VAL A 15 -3.85 1.37 5.65
C VAL A 15 -5.33 1.23 5.92
N LEU A 16 -5.78 0.04 6.30
CA LEU A 16 -7.21 -0.23 6.50
C LEU A 16 -7.79 0.59 7.66
N GLN A 17 -7.00 0.84 8.71
CA GLN A 17 -7.38 1.64 9.87
C GLN A 17 -7.58 3.11 9.51
N PHE A 18 -6.68 3.70 8.71
CA PHE A 18 -6.66 5.14 8.47
C PHE A 18 -7.15 5.57 7.08
N LEU A 19 -7.52 4.63 6.20
CA LEU A 19 -7.94 4.93 4.82
C LEU A 19 -9.02 6.02 4.70
N LYS A 20 -9.95 6.07 5.67
CA LYS A 20 -11.06 7.02 5.68
C LYS A 20 -10.72 8.37 6.31
N VAL A 21 -9.52 8.51 6.86
CA VAL A 21 -9.13 9.71 7.60
C VAL A 21 -8.57 10.75 6.62
N PRO A 22 -9.02 12.03 6.67
CA PRO A 22 -8.69 13.02 5.62
C PRO A 22 -7.20 13.28 5.42
N TRP A 23 -6.38 13.15 6.47
CA TRP A 23 -4.95 13.38 6.40
C TRP A 23 -4.15 12.18 5.87
N PHE A 24 -4.79 11.01 5.71
CA PHE A 24 -4.09 9.76 5.45
C PHE A 24 -3.35 9.75 4.11
N GLU A 25 -3.94 10.32 3.06
CA GLU A 25 -3.31 10.40 1.74
C GLU A 25 -1.96 11.13 1.80
N ARG A 26 -1.91 12.26 2.53
CA ARG A 26 -0.68 13.01 2.73
C ARG A 26 0.32 12.24 3.59
N TYR A 27 -0.16 11.51 4.59
CA TYR A 27 0.67 10.73 5.51
C TYR A 27 1.41 9.59 4.79
N ILE A 28 0.75 8.88 3.88
CA ILE A 28 1.37 7.72 3.21
C ILE A 28 2.32 8.08 2.06
N HIS A 29 2.25 9.31 1.55
CA HIS A 29 3.09 9.74 0.44
C HIS A 29 4.58 9.59 0.80
N GLY A 30 5.32 8.84 -0.02
CA GLY A 30 6.76 8.60 0.20
C GLY A 30 7.09 7.50 1.21
N MET A 31 6.08 6.91 1.87
CA MET A 31 6.27 5.70 2.69
C MET A 31 6.57 4.48 1.81
N TRP A 32 7.00 3.39 2.44
CA TRP A 32 7.37 2.16 1.74
C TRP A 32 6.41 1.02 2.09
N VAL A 33 6.07 0.19 1.11
CA VAL A 33 5.22 -1.00 1.31
C VAL A 33 5.94 -2.26 0.87
N ARG A 34 5.60 -3.38 1.51
CA ARG A 34 5.98 -4.71 1.07
C ARG A 34 4.81 -5.29 0.29
N TYR A 35 4.96 -5.41 -1.02
CA TYR A 35 3.90 -5.77 -1.96
C TYR A 35 4.10 -7.20 -2.51
N LEU A 36 3.02 -7.98 -2.59
CA LEU A 36 3.01 -9.30 -3.20
C LEU A 36 3.00 -9.20 -4.74
N ILE A 37 4.06 -9.67 -5.41
CA ILE A 37 4.20 -9.62 -6.88
C ILE A 37 3.94 -10.96 -7.58
N GLY A 38 3.44 -11.96 -6.84
CA GLY A 38 3.20 -13.32 -7.31
C GLY A 38 3.15 -14.31 -6.15
N THR A 39 3.08 -15.60 -6.41
CA THR A 39 2.92 -16.63 -5.37
C THR A 39 4.11 -16.62 -4.40
N GLY A 40 3.88 -16.12 -3.18
CA GLY A 40 4.88 -16.06 -2.11
C GLY A 40 6.03 -15.06 -2.32
N LYS A 41 6.05 -14.29 -3.41
CA LYS A 41 7.13 -13.34 -3.72
C LYS A 41 6.74 -11.91 -3.38
N TYR A 42 7.59 -11.24 -2.61
CA TYR A 42 7.37 -9.86 -2.17
C TYR A 42 8.45 -8.94 -2.69
N ARG A 43 8.09 -7.67 -2.92
CA ARG A 43 9.03 -6.59 -3.24
C ARG A 43 8.68 -5.33 -2.45
N ILE A 44 9.67 -4.47 -2.29
CA ILE A 44 9.52 -3.19 -1.60
C ILE A 44 9.31 -2.10 -2.65
N PHE A 45 8.27 -1.30 -2.47
CA PHE A 45 7.91 -0.19 -3.35
C PHE A 45 7.62 1.06 -2.53
N ARG A 46 7.86 2.23 -3.11
CA ARG A 46 7.48 3.50 -2.50
C ARG A 46 6.06 3.87 -2.89
N VAL A 47 5.27 4.35 -1.94
CA VAL A 47 3.94 4.89 -2.17
C VAL A 47 4.06 6.27 -2.81
N GLN A 48 3.37 6.45 -3.93
CA GLN A 48 3.24 7.75 -4.58
C GLN A 48 1.95 8.45 -4.13
N ALA A 49 0.80 7.78 -4.18
CA ALA A 49 -0.47 8.35 -3.76
C ALA A 49 -1.52 7.27 -3.51
N LEU A 50 -2.66 7.66 -2.94
CA LEU A 50 -3.89 6.88 -3.14
C LEU A 50 -4.31 7.04 -4.60
N SER A 51 -4.73 5.93 -5.21
CA SER A 51 -5.12 5.97 -6.61
C SER A 51 -6.43 6.71 -6.80
N LYS A 52 -6.49 7.48 -7.89
CA LYS A 52 -7.71 8.12 -8.39
C LYS A 52 -8.55 7.20 -9.27
N GLU A 53 -8.05 6.03 -9.62
CA GLU A 53 -8.80 5.06 -10.42
C GLU A 53 -10.00 4.53 -9.63
N THR A 54 -11.17 4.56 -10.27
CA THR A 54 -12.35 3.86 -9.77
C THR A 54 -12.14 2.37 -9.92
N VAL A 55 -12.32 1.62 -8.84
CA VAL A 55 -12.13 0.18 -8.82
C VAL A 55 -13.38 -0.50 -8.34
N GLU A 56 -13.64 -1.68 -8.89
CA GLU A 56 -14.72 -2.53 -8.40
C GLU A 56 -14.50 -2.81 -6.90
N PRO A 57 -15.55 -2.68 -6.07
CA PRO A 57 -15.44 -2.96 -4.65
C PRO A 57 -14.98 -4.40 -4.40
N TYR A 58 -14.01 -4.57 -3.51
CA TYR A 58 -13.45 -5.87 -3.14
C TYR A 58 -13.40 -6.02 -1.61
N GLN A 59 -13.45 -7.26 -1.16
CA GLN A 59 -13.42 -7.59 0.26
C GLN A 59 -11.99 -7.71 0.76
N ILE A 60 -11.70 -7.06 1.88
CA ILE A 60 -10.51 -7.33 2.68
C ILE A 60 -11.01 -7.72 4.07
N ASN A 61 -10.80 -8.98 4.43
CA ASN A 61 -11.43 -9.62 5.58
C ASN A 61 -12.97 -9.54 5.47
N THR A 62 -13.63 -8.71 6.28
CA THR A 62 -15.09 -8.52 6.32
C THR A 62 -15.53 -7.14 5.87
N THR A 63 -14.60 -6.31 5.38
CA THR A 63 -14.88 -4.92 5.00
C THR A 63 -14.67 -4.72 3.51
N THR A 64 -15.65 -4.07 2.88
CA THR A 64 -15.59 -3.70 1.47
C THR A 64 -14.74 -2.44 1.27
N TYR A 65 -13.81 -2.49 0.32
CA TYR A 65 -12.97 -1.36 -0.09
C TYR A 65 -13.07 -1.15 -1.60
N ASN A 66 -12.94 0.09 -2.03
CA ASN A 66 -12.99 0.51 -3.44
C ASN A 66 -11.89 1.52 -3.75
N ARG A 67 -10.69 1.27 -3.20
CA ARG A 67 -9.50 2.11 -3.35
C ARG A 67 -8.30 1.25 -3.68
N LYS A 68 -7.32 1.86 -4.34
CA LYS A 68 -6.00 1.29 -4.61
C LYS A 68 -4.92 2.29 -4.23
N VAL A 69 -3.68 1.84 -4.22
CA VAL A 69 -2.49 2.68 -4.00
C VAL A 69 -1.61 2.66 -5.23
N ASP A 70 -1.06 3.82 -5.57
CA ASP A 70 -0.08 3.96 -6.64
C ASP A 70 1.33 3.80 -6.06
N LEU A 71 2.04 2.80 -6.57
CA LEU A 71 3.37 2.42 -6.13
C LEU A 71 4.41 2.73 -7.21
N VAL A 72 5.56 3.28 -6.83
CA VAL A 72 6.65 3.59 -7.77
C VAL A 72 7.89 2.74 -7.49
N CYS A 73 8.45 2.17 -8.56
CA CYS A 73 9.78 1.54 -8.56
C CYS A 73 10.47 1.85 -9.88
N GLY A 74 11.63 2.50 -9.82
CA GLY A 74 12.42 2.81 -11.02
C GLY A 74 11.68 3.64 -12.07
N GLY A 75 10.79 4.55 -11.65
CA GLY A 75 10.01 5.42 -12.55
C GLY A 75 8.71 4.83 -13.09
N VAL A 76 8.46 3.53 -12.89
CA VAL A 76 7.20 2.88 -13.29
C VAL A 76 6.19 2.95 -12.15
N ILE A 77 5.00 3.47 -12.45
CA ILE A 77 3.86 3.50 -11.53
C ILE A 77 3.06 2.20 -11.67
N ARG A 78 2.68 1.60 -10.53
CA ARG A 78 1.82 0.42 -10.47
C ARG A 78 0.65 0.70 -9.55
N ASN A 79 -0.54 0.50 -10.09
CA ASN A 79 -1.78 0.64 -9.36
C ASN A 79 -2.16 -0.69 -8.69
N VAL A 80 -2.28 -0.69 -7.36
CA VAL A 80 -2.29 -1.92 -6.56
C VAL A 80 -3.43 -1.95 -5.54
N SER A 81 -4.10 -3.08 -5.45
CA SER A 81 -5.12 -3.37 -4.42
C SER A 81 -4.50 -3.48 -3.02
N LEU A 82 -5.23 -2.99 -2.02
CA LEU A 82 -4.73 -2.81 -0.66
C LEU A 82 -4.54 -4.16 0.08
N ASP A 83 -5.21 -5.22 -0.37
CA ASP A 83 -5.09 -6.59 0.13
C ASP A 83 -3.70 -7.19 -0.13
N LEU A 84 -3.05 -6.77 -1.21
CA LEU A 84 -1.72 -7.22 -1.63
C LEU A 84 -0.57 -6.54 -0.86
N ILE A 85 -0.88 -5.57 0.00
CA ILE A 85 0.07 -4.99 0.95
C ILE A 85 0.28 -6.01 2.09
N SER A 86 1.53 -6.34 2.36
CA SER A 86 1.91 -7.27 3.42
C SER A 86 2.01 -6.57 4.77
N ASN A 87 1.63 -7.29 5.82
CA ASN A 87 1.90 -6.88 7.20
C ASN A 87 3.31 -7.25 7.66
N GLY A 88 4.02 -8.12 6.93
CA GLY A 88 5.37 -8.55 7.26
C GLY A 88 6.41 -7.42 7.20
N ALA A 89 7.50 -7.60 7.95
CA ALA A 89 8.67 -6.72 7.87
C ALA A 89 9.33 -6.77 6.49
N PHE A 90 10.17 -5.77 6.21
CA PHE A 90 11.07 -5.76 5.06
C PHE A 90 12.20 -6.77 5.20
#